data_AF-A0A950LSY7-F1
#
_entry.id   AF-A0A950LSY7-F1
#
_cell.length_a   1.000
_cell.length_b   1.000
_cell.length_c   1.000
_cell.angle_alpha   90.00
_cell.angle_beta   90.00
_cell.angle_gamma   90.00
#
_symmetry.space_group_name_H-M   'P 1'
#
loop_
_entity.id
_entity.type
_entity.pdbx_description
1 polymer ?
#
loop_
_entity_poly.entity_id
_entity_poly.type
_entity_poly.pdbx_seq_one_letter_code
_entity_poly.pdbx_strand_id
1 'polypeptide(L)' 'MKVDDTLNDFAARDVTFDGVTKKIYVAGRGPAVIVMAEMPGISPHVVRFARWVRDA' A
#
# COMPACT_ATOMS: atom_id res chain seq x y z
N MET A 1 -2.92 -16.29 14.77
CA MET A 1 -3.76 -16.32 13.55
C MET A 1 -3.37 -15.11 12.71
N LYS A 2 -2.83 -15.31 11.50
CA LYS A 2 -2.43 -14.21 10.63
C LYS A 2 -3.72 -13.64 10.04
N VAL A 3 -4.16 -12.48 10.53
CA VAL A 3 -5.32 -11.79 9.95
C VAL A 3 -4.81 -11.11 8.69
N ASP A 4 -5.29 -11.55 7.54
CA ASP A 4 -5.09 -10.86 6.28
C ASP A 4 -5.89 -9.55 6.31
N ASP A 5 -5.24 -8.44 5.98
CA ASP A 5 -5.87 -7.12 5.93
C ASP A 5 -6.64 -6.97 4.61
N THR A 6 -7.87 -6.48 4.66
CA THR A 6 -8.73 -6.36 3.48
C THR A 6 -8.38 -5.16 2.59
N LEU A 7 -7.61 -4.19 3.09
CA LEU A 7 -7.21 -2.97 2.38
C LEU A 7 -8.37 -2.12 1.84
N ASN A 8 -9.59 -2.29 2.38
CA ASN A 8 -10.79 -1.59 1.89
C ASN A 8 -10.71 -0.06 2.03
N ASP A 9 -9.84 0.46 2.90
CA ASP A 9 -9.57 1.88 3.06
C ASP A 9 -8.54 2.44 2.06
N PHE A 10 -8.04 1.60 1.15
CA PHE A 10 -7.17 1.97 0.05
C PHE A 10 -7.86 1.77 -1.30
N ALA A 11 -7.66 2.70 -2.23
CA ALA A 11 -8.02 2.53 -3.62
C ALA A 11 -6.95 1.68 -4.33
N ALA A 12 -7.35 0.52 -4.85
CA ALA A 12 -6.49 -0.28 -5.72
C ALA A 12 -6.40 0.35 -7.11
N ARG A 13 -5.18 0.47 -7.64
CA ARG A 13 -4.92 1.00 -8.98
C ARG A 13 -3.81 0.19 -9.64
N ASP A 14 -3.97 -0.14 -10.91
CA ASP A 14 -2.91 -0.76 -11.69
C ASP A 14 -2.05 0.33 -12.33
N VAL A 15 -0.73 0.22 -12.17
CA VAL A 15 0.24 1.16 -12.71
C VAL A 15 1.36 0.40 -13.39
N THR A 16 1.71 0.82 -14.60
CA THR A 16 2.76 0.19 -15.40
C THR A 16 4.04 1.00 -15.28
N PHE A 17 5.12 0.34 -14.86
CA PHE A 17 6.47 0.88 -14.81
C PHE A 17 7.37 0.03 -15.69
N ASP A 18 8.05 0.63 -16.68
CA ASP A 18 8.96 -0.07 -17.60
C ASP A 18 8.35 -1.34 -18.23
N GLY A 19 7.08 -1.25 -18.63
CA GLY A 19 6.33 -2.37 -19.22
C GLY A 19 5.80 -3.40 -18.21
N VAL A 20 6.06 -3.24 -16.92
CA VAL A 20 5.59 -4.13 -15.85
C VAL A 20 4.42 -3.48 -15.11
N THR A 21 3.23 -4.10 -15.21
CA THR A 21 2.05 -3.65 -14.46
C THR A 21 2.10 -4.17 -13.02
N LYS A 22 1.95 -3.26 -12.06
CA LYS A 22 1.86 -3.54 -10.63
C LYS A 22 0.54 -2.99 -10.09
N LYS A 23 -0.09 -3.76 -9.20
CA LYS A 23 -1.22 -3.28 -8.40
C LYS A 23 -0.68 -2.49 -7.21
N ILE A 24 -1.03 -1.22 -7.13
CA ILE A 24 -0.70 -0.32 -6.02
C ILE A 24 -1.98 0.01 -5.23
N TYR A 25 -1.82 0.33 -3.95
CA TYR A 25 -2.90 0.70 -3.04
C TYR A 25 -2.65 2.13 -2.55
N VAL A 26 -3.62 3.02 -2.77
CA VAL A 26 -3.46 4.45 -2.52
C VAL A 26 -4.53 4.93 -1.54
N ALA A 27 -4.13 5.72 -0.54
CA ALA A 27 -5.04 6.35 0.41
C ALA A 27 -4.52 7.75 0.80
N GLY A 28 -5.44 8.61 1.26
CA GLY A 28 -5.12 9.97 1.70
C GLY A 28 -5.07 11.01 0.57
N ARG A 29 -4.74 12.25 0.95
CA ARG A 29 -4.59 13.41 0.06
C ARG A 29 -3.47 14.28 0.63
N GLY A 30 -2.56 14.77 -0.20
CA GLY A 30 -1.43 15.59 0.25
C GLY A 30 -0.12 15.21 -0.45
N PRO A 31 1.04 15.54 0.15
CA PRO A 31 2.35 15.14 -0.36
C PRO A 31 2.45 13.63 -0.59
N ALA A 32 3.06 13.23 -1.72
CA ALA A 32 3.17 11.82 -2.09
C ALA A 32 4.25 11.12 -1.26
N VAL A 33 3.88 10.05 -0.57
CA VAL A 33 4.80 9.14 0.14
C VAL A 33 4.61 7.73 -0.41
N ILE A 34 5.72 7.05 -0.72
CA ILE A 34 5.71 5.67 -1.22
C ILE A 34 6.26 4.74 -0.13
N VAL A 35 5.50 3.69 0.20
CA VAL A 35 5.92 2.62 1.11
C VAL A 35 6.20 1.37 0.27
N MET A 36 7.42 0.84 0.35
CA MET A 36 7.83 -0.40 -0.32
C MET A 36 8.25 -1.44 0.72
N ALA A 37 7.73 -2.65 0.60
CA ALA A 37 8.16 -3.79 1.41
C ALA A 37 9.33 -4.51 0.72
N GLU A 38 10.35 -4.90 1.48
CA GLU A 38 11.44 -5.73 0.99
C GLU A 38 10.98 -7.15 0.66
N MET A 39 10.14 -7.72 1.52
CA MET A 39 9.58 -9.06 1.33
C MET A 39 8.35 -9.03 0.41
N PRO A 40 8.14 -10.05 -0.44
CA PRO A 40 6.98 -10.13 -1.31
C PRO A 40 5.65 -10.05 -0.55
N GLY A 41 4.73 -9.27 -1.12
CA GLY A 41 3.38 -9.09 -0.59
C GLY A 41 3.26 -7.95 0.41
N ILE A 42 2.02 -7.68 0.82
CA ILE A 42 1.69 -6.60 1.75
C ILE A 42 1.39 -7.24 3.10
N SER A 43 2.33 -7.15 4.04
CA SER A 43 2.13 -7.70 5.38
C SER A 43 1.27 -6.76 6.23
N PRO A 44 0.55 -7.28 7.26
CA PRO A 44 -0.26 -6.44 8.15
C PRO A 44 0.54 -5.30 8.82
N HIS A 45 1.85 -5.51 9.05
CA HIS A 45 2.73 -4.48 9.60
C HIS A 45 2.96 -3.31 8.63
N VAL A 46 3.11 -3.62 7.34
CA VAL A 46 3.27 -2.60 6.28
C VAL A 46 1.99 -1.80 6.12
N VAL A 47 0.83 -2.45 6.14
CA VAL A 47 -0.47 -1.75 6.06
C VAL A 47 -0.65 -0.81 7.25
N ARG A 48 -0.36 -1.28 8.46
CA ARG A 48 -0.44 -0.44 9.67
C ARG A 48 0.48 0.77 9.58
N PHE A 49 1.71 0.57 9.09
CA PHE A 49 2.64 1.67 8.88
C PHE A 49 2.13 2.67 7.83
N ALA A 50 1.59 2.18 6.71
CA ALA A 50 1.02 3.04 5.68
C ALA A 50 -0.15 3.89 6.19
N ARG A 51 -1.02 3.34 7.06
CA ARG A 51 -2.08 4.11 7.72
C ARG A 51 -1.52 5.20 8.65
N TRP A 52 -0.48 4.89 9.41
CA TRP A 52 0.17 5.90 10.26
C TRP A 52 0.80 7.03 9.43
N VAL A 53 1.48 6.69 8.33
CA VAL A 53 2.04 7.69 7.41
C VAL A 53 0.96 8.55 6.77
N ARG A 54 -0.20 7.97 6.43
CA ARG A 54 -1.36 8.70 5.87
C ARG A 54 -1.93 9.73 6.87
N ASP A 55 -1.95 9.37 8.14
CA ASP A 55 -2.61 10.14 9.20
C ASP A 55 -1.67 11.17 9.88
N ALA A 56 -0.37 11.15 9.54
CA ALA A 56 0.66 12.07 10.04
C ALA A 56 0.69 13.38 9.24
#